data_AF-A0A0C1FAH7-F1
#
_entry.id   AF-A0A0C1FAH7-F1
#
_cell.length_a   1.000
_cell.length_b   1.000
_cell.length_c   1.000
_cell.angle_alpha   90.00
_cell.angle_beta   90.00
_cell.angle_gamma   90.00
#
_symmetry.space_group_name_H-M   'P 1'
#
loop_
_entity.id
_entity.type
_entity.pdbx_description
1 polymer ?
#
loop_
_entity_poly.entity_id
_entity_poly.type
_entity_poly.pdbx_seq_one_letter_code
_entity_poly.pdbx_strand_id
1 'polypeptide(L)'
;MKNWKAIILKNINMIKNYFFLLAILLMSSCTAIKGIDMSNINLGMTKSEVQMKTKSFQTKTIGAKQFKTGSMEVFQISEIYRKDNAINDYWLYFFNDKLVSSEPINSVHWQAQDWDYKIDKVYFDLEK
;
A
#
# COMPACT_ATOMS: atom_id res chain seq x y z
N MET A 1 27.18 -35.25 -47.95
CA MET A 1 26.47 -33.96 -47.76
C MET A 1 25.08 -34.14 -47.11
N LYS A 2 24.97 -34.66 -45.86
CA LYS A 2 23.66 -34.95 -45.24
C LYS A 2 23.40 -34.42 -43.82
N ASN A 3 24.34 -33.74 -43.14
CA ASN A 3 24.14 -33.35 -41.73
C ASN A 3 23.77 -31.88 -41.47
N TRP A 4 23.94 -31.00 -42.46
CA TRP A 4 23.64 -29.57 -42.36
C TRP A 4 22.17 -29.24 -42.04
N LYS A 5 21.20 -29.95 -42.64
CA LYS A 5 19.77 -29.74 -42.37
C LYS A 5 19.40 -30.04 -40.91
N ALA A 6 19.98 -31.08 -40.32
CA ALA A 6 19.73 -31.46 -38.93
C ALA A 6 20.31 -30.44 -37.93
N ILE A 7 21.46 -29.86 -38.24
CA ILE A 7 22.09 -28.79 -37.43
C ILE A 7 21.23 -27.52 -37.48
N ILE A 8 20.75 -27.14 -38.67
CA ILE A 8 19.88 -25.97 -38.86
C ILE A 8 18.56 -26.14 -38.10
N LEU A 9 17.92 -27.31 -38.20
CA LEU A 9 16.68 -27.63 -37.47
C LEU A 9 16.87 -27.58 -35.94
N LYS A 10 18.00 -28.11 -35.43
CA LYS A 10 18.32 -28.06 -34.00
C LYS A 10 18.51 -26.63 -33.50
N ASN A 11 19.18 -25.78 -34.28
CA ASN A 11 19.39 -24.37 -33.94
C ASN A 11 18.08 -23.57 -33.97
N ILE A 12 17.21 -23.83 -34.96
CA ILE A 12 15.87 -23.21 -35.02
C ILE A 12 15.03 -23.60 -33.81
N ASN A 13 15.05 -24.88 -33.40
CA ASN A 13 14.31 -25.33 -32.22
C ASN A 13 14.88 -24.74 -30.92
N MET A 14 16.20 -24.55 -30.83
CA MET A 14 16.85 -23.90 -29.69
C MET A 14 16.45 -22.42 -29.58
N ILE A 15 16.43 -21.69 -30.71
CA ILE A 15 15.99 -20.29 -30.77
C ILE A 15 14.51 -20.15 -30.39
N LYS A 16 13.65 -21.06 -30.87
CA LYS A 16 12.23 -21.08 -30.51
C LYS A 16 12.02 -21.28 -29.01
N ASN A 17 12.75 -22.21 -28.38
CA ASN A 17 12.67 -22.42 -26.94
C ASN A 17 13.13 -21.18 -26.15
N TYR A 18 14.19 -20.51 -26.60
CA TYR A 18 14.65 -19.27 -25.96
C TYR A 18 13.61 -18.16 -26.05
N PHE A 19 12.99 -17.97 -27.22
CA PHE A 19 11.96 -16.96 -27.40
C PHE A 19 10.71 -17.25 -26.55
N PHE A 20 10.36 -18.53 -26.41
CA PHE A 20 9.25 -18.96 -25.56
C PHE A 20 9.51 -18.71 -24.07
N LEU A 21 10.71 -19.01 -23.58
CA LEU A 21 11.11 -18.71 -22.20
C LEU A 21 11.14 -17.20 -21.92
N LEU A 22 11.60 -16.40 -22.89
CA LEU A 22 11.60 -14.94 -22.79
C LEU A 22 10.17 -14.38 -22.73
N ALA A 23 9.25 -14.93 -23.53
CA ALA A 23 7.84 -14.52 -23.51
C ALA A 23 7.15 -14.85 -22.17
N ILE A 24 7.44 -16.01 -21.57
CA ILE A 24 6.93 -16.37 -20.24
C ILE A 24 7.48 -15.41 -19.17
N LEU A 25 8.75 -15.03 -19.27
CA LEU A 25 9.36 -14.07 -18.34
C LEU A 25 8.67 -12.70 -18.41
N LEU A 26 8.36 -12.22 -19.62
CA LEU A 26 7.69 -10.92 -19.84
C LEU A 26 6.22 -10.91 -19.42
N MET A 27 5.54 -12.06 -19.41
CA MET A 27 4.15 -12.14 -18.95
C MET A 27 3.99 -12.12 -17.42
N SER A 28 5.08 -12.27 -16.66
CA SER A 28 5.02 -12.24 -15.18
C SER A 28 4.80 -10.84 -14.57
N SER A 29 4.82 -9.78 -15.38
CA SER A 29 4.83 -8.38 -14.91
C SER A 29 3.46 -7.69 -14.86
N CYS A 30 2.35 -8.43 -14.91
CA CYS A 30 1.02 -7.82 -14.77
C CYS A 30 0.61 -7.75 -13.29
N THR A 31 1.26 -6.88 -12.52
CA THR A 31 0.77 -6.51 -11.19
C THR A 31 -0.37 -5.50 -11.38
N ALA A 32 -1.61 -5.97 -11.22
CA ALA A 32 -2.78 -5.09 -11.20
C ALA A 32 -2.66 -4.13 -10.00
N ILE A 33 -2.32 -2.87 -10.28
CA ILE A 33 -2.40 -1.78 -9.31
C ILE A 33 -3.89 -1.60 -8.98
N LYS A 34 -4.32 -2.18 -7.86
CA LYS A 34 -5.66 -1.99 -7.29
C LYS A 34 -5.64 -0.74 -6.42
N GLY A 35 -6.71 0.05 -6.46
CA GLY A 35 -6.94 1.15 -5.51
C GLY A 35 -7.03 0.61 -4.07
N ILE A 36 -6.85 1.51 -3.10
CA ILE A 36 -6.81 1.15 -1.69
C ILE A 36 -8.24 1.08 -1.15
N ASP A 37 -8.80 -0.10 -1.06
CA ASP A 37 -10.14 -0.24 -0.50
C ASP A 37 -10.15 -0.10 1.03
N MET A 38 -10.45 1.11 1.50
CA MET A 38 -10.56 1.47 2.92
C MET A 38 -11.65 0.67 3.66
N SER A 39 -12.62 0.07 2.95
CA SER A 39 -13.66 -0.76 3.57
C SER A 39 -13.10 -2.04 4.22
N ASN A 40 -11.87 -2.43 3.88
CA ASN A 40 -11.21 -3.60 4.46
C ASN A 40 -10.43 -3.28 5.74
N ILE A 41 -10.28 -2.00 6.10
CA ILE A 41 -9.58 -1.55 7.29
C ILE A 41 -10.58 -1.42 8.43
N ASN A 42 -10.37 -2.17 9.51
CA ASN A 42 -11.23 -2.13 10.69
C ASN A 42 -10.44 -1.72 11.93
N LEU A 43 -11.14 -1.15 12.90
CA LEU A 43 -10.61 -0.87 14.23
C LEU A 43 -10.06 -2.16 14.87
N GLY A 44 -8.98 -2.01 15.63
CA GLY A 44 -8.25 -3.09 16.30
C GLY A 44 -7.15 -3.75 15.45
N MET A 45 -7.10 -3.50 14.14
CA MET A 45 -6.02 -4.02 13.28
C MET A 45 -4.67 -3.45 13.65
N THR A 46 -3.63 -4.27 13.56
CA THR A 46 -2.24 -3.84 13.72
C THR A 46 -1.77 -3.02 12.52
N LYS A 47 -0.70 -2.24 12.70
CA LYS A 47 -0.06 -1.52 11.57
C LYS A 47 0.31 -2.48 10.42
N SER A 48 0.81 -3.66 10.77
CA SER A 48 1.18 -4.69 9.79
C SER A 48 -0.03 -5.22 9.01
N GLU A 49 -1.14 -5.50 9.70
CA GLU A 49 -2.38 -5.95 9.04
C GLU A 49 -2.95 -4.88 8.11
N VAL A 50 -2.94 -3.62 8.53
CA VAL A 50 -3.38 -2.50 7.68
C VAL A 50 -2.49 -2.37 6.45
N GLN A 51 -1.17 -2.48 6.57
CA GLN A 51 -0.24 -2.45 5.43
C GLN A 51 -0.49 -3.61 4.46
N MET A 52 -0.69 -4.83 4.97
CA MET A 52 -0.99 -6.01 4.14
C MET A 52 -2.29 -5.84 3.35
N LYS A 53 -3.32 -5.23 3.96
CA LYS A 53 -4.62 -5.03 3.32
C LYS A 53 -4.63 -3.89 2.32
N THR A 54 -3.96 -2.79 2.64
CA THR A 54 -3.91 -1.61 1.77
C THR A 54 -2.98 -1.81 0.58
N LYS A 55 -2.00 -2.71 0.69
CA LYS A 55 -0.97 -2.97 -0.34
C LYS A 55 -0.30 -1.67 -0.84
N SER A 56 -0.35 -0.63 -0.01
CA SER A 56 0.00 0.73 -0.42
C SER A 56 1.50 0.93 -0.30
N PHE A 57 2.08 1.45 -1.38
CA PHE A 57 3.48 1.83 -1.45
C PHE A 57 3.77 3.15 -0.67
N GLN A 58 2.73 3.88 -0.24
CA GLN A 58 2.86 5.22 0.34
C GLN A 58 2.20 5.32 1.72
N THR A 59 2.56 4.43 2.63
CA THR A 59 2.25 4.62 4.06
C THR A 59 3.39 5.39 4.72
N LYS A 60 3.10 6.55 5.31
CA LYS A 60 4.10 7.33 6.06
C LYS A 60 3.57 7.64 7.46
N THR A 61 4.40 7.39 8.48
CA THR A 61 4.14 7.92 9.82
C THR A 61 4.38 9.42 9.79
N ILE A 62 3.35 10.20 10.10
CA ILE A 62 3.41 11.67 10.08
C ILE A 62 3.60 12.27 11.48
N GLY A 63 3.32 11.48 12.52
CA GLY A 63 3.41 11.93 13.90
C GLY A 63 3.33 10.77 14.88
N ALA A 64 3.85 11.00 16.07
CA ALA A 64 3.72 10.11 17.21
C ALA A 64 3.73 10.91 18.50
N LYS A 65 2.97 10.48 19.50
CA LYS A 65 2.88 11.11 20.81
C LYS A 65 2.84 10.04 21.91
N GLN A 66 3.61 10.27 22.96
CA GLN A 66 3.64 9.39 24.12
C GLN A 66 2.62 9.87 25.15
N PHE A 67 1.75 8.96 25.58
CA PHE A 67 0.83 9.14 26.69
C PHE A 67 1.25 8.26 27.88
N LYS A 68 0.60 8.49 29.03
CA LYS A 68 0.88 7.74 30.27
C LYS A 68 0.60 6.23 30.12
N THR A 69 -0.39 5.86 29.31
CA THR A 69 -0.89 4.49 29.15
C THR A 69 -0.37 3.80 27.88
N GLY A 70 0.34 4.52 27.01
CA GLY A 70 0.75 3.99 25.71
C GLY A 70 1.24 5.06 24.74
N SER A 71 1.64 4.65 23.55
CA SER A 71 2.00 5.55 22.46
C SER A 71 0.87 5.62 21.43
N MET A 72 0.68 6.80 20.87
CA MET A 72 -0.16 7.00 19.69
C MET A 72 0.68 7.39 18.49
N GLU A 73 0.41 6.77 17.35
CA GLU A 73 1.08 7.05 16.08
C GLU A 73 0.03 7.39 15.03
N VAL A 74 0.34 8.34 14.16
CA VAL A 74 -0.52 8.72 13.03
C VAL A 74 0.15 8.29 11.74
N PHE A 75 -0.56 7.50 10.95
CA PHE A 75 -0.18 7.10 9.61
C PHE A 75 -1.02 7.83 8.58
N GLN A 76 -0.38 8.38 7.57
CA GLN A 76 -1.04 8.86 6.37
C GLN A 76 -1.04 7.76 5.31
N ILE A 77 -2.21 7.54 4.71
CA ILE A 77 -2.37 6.68 3.53
C ILE A 77 -3.04 7.49 2.43
N SER A 78 -2.47 7.45 1.23
CA SER A 78 -3.01 8.10 0.04
C SER A 78 -3.66 7.09 -0.89
N GLU A 79 -4.97 7.22 -1.09
CA GLU A 79 -5.71 6.44 -2.07
C GLU A 79 -5.76 7.18 -3.42
N ILE A 80 -5.14 6.59 -4.44
CA ILE A 80 -5.16 7.12 -5.80
C ILE A 80 -6.33 6.49 -6.56
N TYR A 81 -7.41 7.25 -6.77
CA TYR A 81 -8.50 6.81 -7.65
C TYR A 81 -8.15 7.12 -9.11
N ARG A 82 -7.93 6.07 -9.92
CA ARG A 82 -7.61 6.20 -11.35
C ARG A 82 -8.69 6.87 -12.19
N LYS A 83 -9.94 6.94 -11.72
CA LYS A 83 -11.08 7.41 -12.52
C LYS A 83 -11.11 8.94 -12.62
N ASP A 84 -10.74 9.64 -11.55
CA ASP A 84 -10.92 11.10 -11.44
C ASP A 84 -9.64 11.84 -11.06
N ASN A 85 -8.48 11.17 -10.98
CA ASN A 85 -7.22 11.69 -10.44
C ASN A 85 -7.36 12.32 -9.02
N ALA A 86 -8.43 12.02 -8.32
CA ALA A 86 -8.65 12.43 -6.94
C ALA A 86 -7.73 11.60 -6.03
N ILE A 87 -6.90 12.31 -5.26
CA ILE A 87 -6.12 11.73 -4.18
C ILE A 87 -6.96 11.89 -2.91
N ASN A 88 -7.43 10.76 -2.37
CA ASN A 88 -8.12 10.72 -1.09
C ASN A 88 -7.12 10.26 -0.04
N ASP A 89 -6.65 11.20 0.77
CA ASP A 89 -5.76 10.85 1.86
C ASP A 89 -6.55 10.59 3.13
N TYR A 90 -6.02 9.69 3.97
CA TYR A 90 -6.58 9.34 5.26
C TYR A 90 -5.52 9.42 6.34
N TRP A 91 -5.92 9.87 7.52
CA TRP A 91 -5.17 9.69 8.76
C TRP A 91 -5.69 8.48 9.51
N LEU A 92 -4.76 7.62 9.90
CA LEU A 92 -5.00 6.43 10.69
C LEU A 92 -4.29 6.58 12.03
N TYR A 93 -5.04 6.48 13.12
CA TYR A 93 -4.53 6.62 14.47
C TYR A 93 -4.33 5.25 15.10
N PHE A 94 -3.10 4.94 15.50
CA PHE A 94 -2.74 3.70 16.13
C PHE A 94 -2.37 3.93 17.58
N PHE A 95 -3.05 3.29 18.51
CA PHE A 95 -2.70 3.30 19.93
C PHE A 95 -2.13 1.93 20.32
N ASN A 96 -0.88 1.90 20.82
CA ASN A 96 -0.15 0.66 21.12
C ASN A 96 -0.23 -0.36 19.96
N ASP A 97 0.14 0.09 18.75
CA ASP A 97 0.12 -0.69 17.49
C ASP A 97 -1.27 -1.06 16.95
N LYS A 98 -2.39 -0.73 17.64
CA LYS A 98 -3.74 -1.04 17.16
C LYS A 98 -4.46 0.17 16.61
N LEU A 99 -5.11 0.01 15.47
CA LEU A 99 -5.93 1.06 14.86
C LEU A 99 -7.12 1.39 15.76
N VAL A 100 -7.22 2.64 16.19
CA VAL A 100 -8.30 3.13 17.07
C VAL A 100 -9.24 4.10 16.38
N SER A 101 -8.77 4.77 15.33
CA SER A 101 -9.57 5.73 14.58
C SER A 101 -9.02 5.93 13.18
N SER A 102 -9.88 6.33 12.25
CA SER A 102 -9.51 6.76 10.91
C SER A 102 -10.38 7.91 10.46
N GLU A 103 -9.81 8.84 9.69
CA GLU A 103 -10.58 9.95 9.11
C GLU A 103 -10.00 10.36 7.75
N PRO A 104 -10.85 10.86 6.82
CA PRO A 104 -10.37 11.46 5.59
C PRO A 104 -9.68 12.79 5.89
N ILE A 105 -8.57 13.06 5.21
CA ILE A 105 -7.95 14.38 5.24
C ILE A 105 -8.70 15.28 4.28
N ASN A 106 -9.42 16.25 4.83
CA ASN A 106 -10.09 17.26 4.01
C ASN A 106 -9.05 18.19 3.39
N SER A 107 -8.98 18.19 2.06
CA SER A 107 -7.93 18.86 1.31
C SER A 107 -7.96 20.40 1.34
N VAL A 108 -8.95 20.97 2.03
CA VAL A 108 -9.16 22.42 2.11
C VAL A 108 -8.31 23.03 3.23
N HIS A 109 -7.90 22.26 4.24
CA HIS A 109 -7.19 22.78 5.44
C HIS A 109 -5.93 21.94 5.74
N TRP A 110 -5.02 21.82 4.77
CA TRP A 110 -3.71 21.21 4.98
C TRP A 110 -2.79 22.12 5.81
N GLN A 111 -3.00 22.17 7.11
CA GLN A 111 -1.91 22.52 8.02
C GLN A 111 -1.32 21.22 8.54
N ALA A 112 -0.06 20.97 8.21
CA ALA A 112 0.70 19.78 8.59
C ALA A 112 0.82 19.53 10.12
N GLN A 113 0.17 20.36 10.95
CA GLN A 113 0.17 20.32 12.41
C GLN A 113 -1.18 19.91 13.02
N ASP A 114 -2.27 19.78 12.24
CA ASP A 114 -3.59 19.48 12.83
C ASP A 114 -3.67 18.06 13.43
N TRP A 115 -2.77 17.15 13.02
CA TRP A 115 -2.71 15.80 13.56
C TRP A 115 -2.39 15.75 15.06
N ASP A 116 -1.61 16.71 15.59
CA ASP A 116 -1.20 16.70 17.01
C ASP A 116 -2.40 17.02 17.93
N TYR A 117 -3.19 18.04 17.57
CA TYR A 117 -4.43 18.36 18.28
C TYR A 117 -5.43 17.19 18.20
N LYS A 118 -5.57 16.58 17.02
CA LYS A 118 -6.47 15.44 16.85
C LYS A 118 -6.02 14.19 17.58
N ILE A 119 -4.71 13.97 17.73
CA ILE A 119 -4.18 12.87 18.53
C ILE A 119 -4.68 12.94 19.97
N ASP A 120 -4.70 14.13 20.56
CA ASP A 120 -5.18 14.32 21.94
C ASP A 120 -6.68 14.04 22.02
N LYS A 121 -7.46 14.53 21.04
CA LYS A 121 -8.90 14.26 20.96
C LYS A 121 -9.19 12.75 20.88
N VAL A 122 -8.52 12.05 19.97
CA VAL A 122 -8.69 10.59 19.80
C VAL A 122 -8.30 9.85 21.08
N TYR A 123 -7.22 10.27 21.74
CA TYR A 123 -6.81 9.69 23.03
C TYR A 123 -7.87 9.90 24.12
N PHE A 124 -8.40 11.11 24.28
CA PHE A 124 -9.43 11.38 25.28
C PHE A 124 -10.74 10.63 25.01
N ASP A 125 -11.07 10.37 23.74
CA ASP A 125 -12.25 9.57 23.39
C ASP A 125 -12.05 8.07 23.70
N LEU A 126 -10.80 7.59 23.81
CA LEU A 126 -10.50 6.23 24.28
C LEU A 126 -10.55 6.07 25.80
N GLU A 127 -10.39 7.15 26.57
CA GLU A 127 -10.43 7.12 28.03
C GLU A 127 -11.85 7.22 28.62
N LYS A 128 -12.86 7.50 27.78
CA LYS A 128 -14.28 7.57 28.17
C LYS A 128 -14.95 6.21 28.13
#